data_AF-A0A961S5A3-F1
#
_entry.id   AF-A0A961S5A3-F1
#
_cell.length_a   1.000
_cell.length_b   1.000
_cell.length_c   1.000
_cell.angle_alpha   90.00
_cell.angle_beta   90.00
_cell.angle_gamma   90.00
#
_symmetry.space_group_name_H-M   'P 1'
#
loop_
_entity.id
_entity.type
_entity.pdbx_description
1 polymer ?
#
loop_
_entity_poly.entity_id
_entity_poly.type
_entity_poly.pdbx_seq_one_letter_code
_entity_poly.pdbx_strand_id
1 'polypeptide(L)'
;TLTYVADDEPLPGWAARAKKAHYNAIENLAPFAAVVLVAHLAQAANGTTAVWAVIYFWARVVHYVGYTAGVPFVRTICFAIGWLAIMIIFLQIVT
;
A
#
# COMPACT_ATOMS: atom_id res chain seq x y z
N THR A 1 -38.14 -0.43 16.87
CA THR A 1 -36.82 -1.04 16.62
C THR A 1 -36.32 -0.52 15.29
N LEU A 2 -35.23 0.27 15.29
CA LEU A 2 -34.66 0.79 14.04
C LEU A 2 -34.04 -0.38 13.28
N THR A 3 -34.80 -1.00 12.38
CA THR A 3 -34.30 -2.00 11.45
C THR A 3 -33.53 -1.26 10.37
N TYR A 4 -32.20 -1.28 10.45
CA TYR A 4 -31.34 -0.89 9.34
C TYR A 4 -31.68 -1.81 8.16
N VAL A 5 -32.40 -1.28 7.18
CA VAL A 5 -32.54 -1.90 5.87
C VAL A 5 -31.24 -1.56 5.15
N ALA A 6 -30.32 -2.52 5.08
CA ALA A 6 -29.20 -2.38 4.19
C ALA A 6 -29.77 -2.15 2.80
N ASP A 7 -29.33 -1.11 2.11
CA ASP A 7 -29.65 -0.96 0.70
C ASP A 7 -28.98 -2.16 0.00
N ASP A 8 -29.77 -3.17 -0.38
CA ASP A 8 -29.29 -4.39 -1.04
C ASP A 8 -28.83 -4.11 -2.49
N GLU A 9 -28.76 -2.83 -2.88
CA GLU A 9 -28.30 -2.41 -4.19
C GLU A 9 -26.79 -2.70 -4.35
N PRO A 10 -26.40 -3.49 -5.37
CA PRO A 10 -25.01 -3.82 -5.57
C PRO A 10 -24.19 -2.55 -5.84
N LEU A 11 -23.11 -2.35 -5.07
CA LEU A 11 -22.18 -1.25 -5.27
C LEU A 11 -21.74 -1.16 -6.74
N PRO A 12 -21.66 0.05 -7.32
CA PRO A 12 -21.14 0.20 -8.67
C PRO A 12 -19.73 -0.37 -8.74
N GLY A 13 -19.37 -0.99 -9.88
CA GLY A 13 -18.15 -1.80 -9.98
C GLY A 13 -16.85 -1.06 -9.60
N TRP A 14 -16.79 0.26 -9.80
CA TRP A 14 -15.67 1.10 -9.36
C TRP A 14 -15.57 1.22 -7.84
N ALA A 15 -16.71 1.33 -7.13
CA ALA A 15 -16.77 1.41 -5.67
C ALA A 15 -16.38 0.08 -5.02
N ALA A 16 -16.81 -1.05 -5.61
CA ALA A 16 -16.37 -2.37 -5.19
C ALA A 16 -14.85 -2.55 -5.36
N ARG A 17 -14.27 -2.05 -6.46
CA ARG A 17 -12.81 -2.04 -6.67
C ARG A 17 -12.09 -1.10 -5.69
N ALA A 18 -12.65 0.06 -5.39
CA ALA A 18 -12.11 1.00 -4.40
C ALA A 18 -12.03 0.40 -3.00
N LYS A 19 -13.09 -0.29 -2.57
CA LYS A 19 -13.10 -1.04 -1.31
C LYS A 19 -11.98 -2.07 -1.26
N LYS A 20 -11.81 -2.87 -2.33
CA LYS A 20 -10.71 -3.84 -2.44
C LYS A 20 -9.33 -3.17 -2.45
N ALA A 21 -9.18 -2.03 -3.14
CA ALA A 21 -7.94 -1.24 -3.18
C ALA A 21 -7.53 -0.77 -1.78
N HIS A 22 -8.52 -0.30 -1.00
CA HIS A 22 -8.33 0.21 0.34
C HIS A 22 -7.87 -0.89 1.32
N TYR A 23 -8.53 -2.04 1.34
CA TYR A 23 -8.08 -3.17 2.18
C TYR A 23 -6.67 -3.62 1.81
N ASN A 24 -6.36 -3.69 0.52
CA ASN A 24 -4.99 -4.03 0.09
C ASN A 24 -3.96 -3.00 0.59
N ALA A 25 -4.29 -1.70 0.56
CA ALA A 25 -3.41 -0.66 1.06
C ALA A 25 -3.14 -0.82 2.58
N ILE A 26 -4.17 -1.13 3.37
CA ILE A 26 -4.04 -1.35 4.82
C ILE A 26 -3.13 -2.55 5.11
N GLU A 27 -3.38 -3.69 4.46
CA GLU A 27 -2.59 -4.91 4.67
C GLU A 27 -1.10 -4.70 4.37
N ASN A 28 -0.81 -3.92 3.33
CA ASN A 28 0.57 -3.66 2.92
C ASN A 28 1.24 -2.53 3.74
N LEU A 29 0.46 -1.66 4.37
CA LEU A 29 0.98 -0.59 5.21
C LEU A 29 1.64 -1.14 6.47
N ALA A 30 1.06 -2.20 7.07
CA ALA A 30 1.59 -2.83 8.28
C ALA A 30 3.08 -3.27 8.16
N PRO A 31 3.49 -4.08 7.16
CA PRO A 31 4.89 -4.48 7.02
C PRO A 31 5.81 -3.30 6.67
N PHE A 32 5.34 -2.33 5.88
CA PHE A 32 6.13 -1.13 5.56
C PHE A 32 6.39 -0.28 6.81
N ALA A 33 5.35 -0.03 7.61
CA ALA A 33 5.46 0.73 8.84
C ALA A 33 6.42 0.05 9.84
N ALA A 34 6.34 -1.28 9.98
CA ALA A 34 7.25 -2.04 10.83
C ALA A 34 8.72 -1.81 10.44
N VAL A 35 9.07 -1.96 9.16
CA VAL A 35 10.45 -1.82 8.69
C VAL A 35 10.96 -0.38 8.82
N VAL A 36 10.14 0.62 8.49
CA VAL A 36 10.54 2.04 8.62
C VAL A 36 10.75 2.45 10.07
N LEU A 37 9.87 2.01 10.99
CA LEU A 37 10.03 2.29 12.42
C LEU A 37 11.29 1.64 12.98
N VAL A 38 11.55 0.38 12.62
CA VAL A 38 12.79 -0.31 13.03
C VAL A 38 14.02 0.41 12.48
N ALA A 39 14.01 0.82 11.20
CA ALA A 39 15.13 1.58 10.61
C ALA A 39 15.41 2.89 11.35
N HIS A 40 14.36 3.61 11.76
CA HIS A 40 14.50 4.84 12.52
C HIS A 40 15.06 4.59 13.93
N LEU A 41 14.53 3.59 14.65
CA LEU A 41 14.99 3.23 15.99
C LEU A 41 16.42 2.69 16.00
N ALA A 42 16.81 1.94 14.97
CA ALA A 42 18.17 1.44 14.79
C ALA A 42 19.18 2.50 14.33
N GLN A 43 18.75 3.75 14.12
CA GLN A 43 19.57 4.83 13.55
C GLN A 43 20.16 4.48 12.17
N ALA A 44 19.49 3.58 11.44
CA ALA A 44 19.84 3.16 10.08
C ALA A 44 19.11 4.00 9.00
N ALA A 45 18.39 5.04 9.40
CA ALA A 45 17.71 5.95 8.49
C ALA A 45 18.75 6.78 7.71
N ASN A 46 18.81 6.57 6.40
CA ASN A 46 19.71 7.25 5.48
C ASN A 46 18.99 7.74 4.21
N GLY A 47 19.71 8.39 3.30
CA GLY A 47 19.15 8.90 2.04
C GLY A 47 18.47 7.81 1.19
N THR A 48 19.02 6.58 1.19
CA THR A 48 18.42 5.43 0.52
C THR A 48 17.06 5.08 1.13
N THR A 49 16.96 4.95 2.45
CA THR A 49 15.69 4.65 3.13
C THR A 49 14.62 5.70 2.84
N ALA A 50 15.00 6.98 2.75
CA ALA A 50 14.08 8.08 2.43
C ALA A 50 13.56 7.99 0.98
N VAL A 51 14.45 7.75 0.01
CA VAL A 51 14.05 7.61 -1.40
C VAL A 51 13.11 6.42 -1.59
N TRP A 52 13.42 5.26 -1.00
CA TRP A 52 12.57 4.08 -1.12
C TRP A 52 11.22 4.22 -0.39
N ALA A 53 11.18 4.97 0.72
CA ALA A 53 9.91 5.30 1.37
C ALA A 53 9.01 6.17 0.47
N VAL A 54 9.57 7.15 -0.23
CA VAL A 54 8.83 7.99 -1.19
C VAL A 54 8.35 7.16 -2.39
N ILE A 55 9.19 6.28 -2.93
CA ILE A 55 8.81 5.37 -4.02
C ILE A 55 7.65 4.46 -3.58
N TYR A 56 7.71 3.90 -2.37
CA TYR A 56 6.63 3.09 -1.81
C TYR A 56 5.32 3.88 -1.75
N PHE A 57 5.36 5.12 -1.24
CA PHE A 57 4.18 5.98 -1.13
C PHE A 57 3.53 6.20 -2.50
N TRP A 58 4.29 6.64 -3.51
CA TRP A 58 3.75 6.89 -4.84
C TRP A 58 3.28 5.61 -5.54
N ALA A 59 3.95 4.48 -5.33
CA ALA A 59 3.49 3.19 -5.83
C ALA A 59 2.11 2.83 -5.29
N ARG A 60 1.78 3.18 -4.04
CA ARG A 60 0.46 2.95 -3.44
C ARG A 60 -0.60 3.91 -3.97
N VAL A 61 -0.25 5.17 -4.21
CA VAL A 61 -1.15 6.14 -4.85
C VAL A 61 -1.52 5.64 -6.26
N VAL A 62 -0.53 5.26 -7.07
CA VAL A 62 -0.75 4.72 -8.42
C VAL A 62 -1.56 3.43 -8.37
N HIS A 63 -1.27 2.52 -7.43
CA HIS A 63 -2.04 1.29 -7.24
C HIS A 63 -3.52 1.59 -6.99
N TYR A 64 -3.82 2.49 -6.05
CA TYR A 64 -5.19 2.81 -5.67
C TYR A 64 -5.96 3.43 -6.84
N VAL A 65 -5.38 4.42 -7.51
CA VAL A 65 -6.01 5.11 -8.65
C VAL A 65 -6.17 4.17 -9.85
N GLY A 66 -5.15 3.39 -10.19
CA GLY A 66 -5.23 2.46 -11.33
C GLY A 66 -6.20 1.31 -11.09
N TYR A 67 -6.26 0.77 -9.87
CA TYR A 67 -7.16 -0.34 -9.56
C TYR A 67 -8.63 0.10 -9.46
N THR A 68 -8.91 1.30 -8.96
CA THR A 68 -10.26 1.88 -8.97
C THR A 68 -10.74 2.12 -10.40
N ALA A 69 -9.88 2.68 -11.26
CA ALA A 69 -10.12 2.88 -12.68
C ALA A 69 -10.24 1.57 -13.49
N GLY A 70 -9.80 0.43 -12.95
CA GLY A 70 -9.89 -0.87 -13.62
C GLY A 70 -8.77 -1.12 -14.64
N VAL A 71 -7.65 -0.42 -14.52
CA VAL A 71 -6.49 -0.59 -15.41
C VAL A 71 -5.81 -1.94 -15.12
N PRO A 72 -5.63 -2.81 -16.12
CA PRO A 72 -4.98 -4.11 -15.91
C PRO A 72 -3.49 -3.92 -15.59
N PHE A 73 -2.89 -4.92 -14.93
CA PHE A 73 -1.45 -5.00 -14.57
C PHE A 73 -0.89 -3.97 -13.59
N VAL A 74 -1.54 -2.81 -13.38
CA VAL A 74 -1.11 -1.80 -12.40
C VAL A 74 -0.94 -2.39 -11.00
N ARG A 75 -1.89 -3.26 -10.61
CA ARG A 75 -1.82 -3.96 -9.33
C ARG A 75 -0.51 -4.72 -9.14
N THR A 76 -0.10 -5.50 -10.14
CA THR A 76 1.06 -6.39 -10.03
C THR A 76 2.37 -5.59 -10.01
N ILE A 77 2.48 -4.57 -10.86
CA ILE A 77 3.68 -3.72 -10.92
C ILE A 77 3.85 -2.95 -9.61
N CYS A 78 2.80 -2.30 -9.11
CA CYS A 78 2.85 -1.56 -7.86
C CYS A 78 3.12 -2.47 -6.65
N PHE A 79 2.59 -3.69 -6.65
CA PHE A 79 2.87 -4.67 -5.60
C PHE A 79 4.35 -5.07 -5.59
N ALA A 80 4.93 -5.36 -6.76
CA ALA A 80 6.36 -5.69 -6.88
C ALA A 80 7.25 -4.53 -6.40
N ILE A 81 6.95 -3.28 -6.80
CA ILE A 81 7.67 -2.10 -6.34
C ILE A 81 7.54 -1.92 -4.82
N GLY A 82 6.34 -2.14 -4.27
CA GLY A 82 6.10 -2.03 -2.83
C GLY A 82 6.93 -3.03 -2.02
N TRP A 83 7.02 -4.29 -2.47
CA TRP A 83 7.87 -5.29 -1.83
C TRP A 83 9.36 -4.98 -1.98
N LEU A 84 9.78 -4.51 -3.14
CA LEU A 84 11.16 -4.11 -3.39
C LEU A 84 11.59 -3.00 -2.42
N ALA A 85 10.73 -1.98 -2.22
CA ALA A 85 11.01 -0.91 -1.28
C ALA A 85 11.17 -1.42 0.17
N ILE A 86 10.30 -2.34 0.61
CA ILE A 86 10.40 -2.95 1.94
C ILE A 86 11.72 -3.72 2.08
N MET A 87 12.09 -4.54 1.10
CA MET A 87 13.33 -5.32 1.13
C MET A 87 14.57 -4.45 1.16
N ILE A 88 14.59 -3.35 0.41
CA ILE A 88 15.75 -2.45 0.37
C ILE A 88 15.88 -1.68 1.68
N ILE A 89 14.79 -1.16 2.23
CA ILE A 89 14.85 -0.51 3.55
C ILE A 89 15.30 -1.52 4.60
N PHE A 90 14.79 -2.75 4.58
CA PHE A 90 15.23 -3.81 5.49
C PHE A 90 16.72 -4.13 5.34
N LEU A 91 17.24 -4.18 4.11
CA LEU A 91 18.67 -4.42 3.89
C LEU A 91 19.53 -3.33 4.54
N GLN A 92 19.11 -2.05 4.47
CA GLN A 92 19.82 -0.95 5.14
C GLN A 92 19.84 -1.06 6.67
N ILE A 93 18.94 -1.83 7.28
CA ILE A 93 18.93 -2.07 8.73
C ILE A 93 19.98 -3.11 9.12
N VAL A 94 20.22 -4.09 8.25
CA VAL A 94 21.09 -5.25 8.53
C VAL A 94 22.54 -4.99 8.12
N THR A 95 22.77 -4.08 7.18
CA THR A 95 24.11 -3.63 6.74
C THR A 95 24.61 -2.46 7.55
#